data_AF-A0AAW6RK87-F1
#
_entry.id   AF-A0AAW6RK87-F1
#
_cell.length_a   1.000
_cell.length_b   1.000
_cell.length_c   1.000
_cell.angle_alpha   90.00
_cell.angle_beta   90.00
_cell.angle_gamma   90.00
#
_symmetry.space_group_name_H-M   'P 1'
#
loop_
_entity.id
_entity.type
_entity.pdbx_description
1 polymer ?
#
loop_
_entity_poly.entity_id
_entity_poly.type
_entity_poly.pdbx_seq_one_letter_code
_entity_poly.pdbx_strand_id
1 'polypeptide(L)' 'MPRPTLVIITLPGGSQCRHIGFYAHVMDGVLRALALFPQARRISGRRA' A
#
# COMPACT_ATOMS: atom_id res chain seq x y z
N MET A 1 5.75 9.04 17.99
CA MET A 1 5.31 7.71 17.49
C MET A 1 5.18 7.76 15.97
N PRO A 2 5.58 6.71 15.23
CA PRO A 2 5.40 6.66 13.77
C PRO A 2 3.92 6.76 13.43
N ARG A 3 3.57 7.64 12.48
CA ARG A 3 2.17 7.80 12.02
C ARG A 3 1.79 6.62 11.12
N PRO A 4 0.57 6.08 11.27
CA PRO A 4 0.09 5.01 10.40
C PRO A 4 0.12 5.44 8.93
N THR A 5 0.35 4.47 8.06
CA THR A 5 0.29 4.64 6.60
C THR A 5 -0.81 3.76 6.07
N LEU A 6 -1.69 4.35 5.26
CA LEU A 6 -2.68 3.63 4.47
C LEU A 6 -2.09 3.33 3.09
N VAL A 7 -2.04 2.05 2.74
CA VAL A 7 -1.69 1.56 1.41
C VAL A 7 -2.96 1.06 0.74
N ILE A 8 -3.21 1.52 -0.49
CA ILE A 8 -4.35 1.13 -1.32
C ILE A 8 -3.79 0.36 -2.51
N ILE A 9 -4.30 -0.85 -2.72
CA ILE A 9 -3.86 -1.75 -3.78
C ILE A 9 -5.04 -1.95 -4.72
N THR A 10 -4.88 -1.59 -5.98
CA THR A 10 -5.87 -1.83 -7.04
C THR A 10 -5.42 -3.03 -7.86
N LEU A 11 -6.21 -4.10 -7.83
CA LEU A 11 -5.97 -5.33 -8.57
C LEU A 11 -6.42 -5.21 -10.04
N PRO A 12 -5.97 -6.13 -10.93
CA PRO A 12 -6.54 -6.28 -12.26
C PRO A 12 -8.04 -6.56 -12.13
N GLY A 13 -8.87 -5.84 -12.89
CA GLY A 13 -10.33 -5.87 -12.74
C GLY A 13 -10.90 -4.74 -11.88
N GLY A 14 -10.05 -3.91 -11.25
CA GLY A 14 -10.48 -2.68 -10.57
C GLY A 14 -10.86 -2.83 -9.10
N SER A 15 -10.89 -4.06 -8.58
CA SER A 15 -11.05 -4.32 -7.14
C SER A 15 -9.96 -3.64 -6.32
N GLN A 16 -10.31 -3.09 -5.16
CA GLN A 16 -9.38 -2.40 -4.28
C GLN A 16 -9.27 -3.08 -2.92
N CYS A 17 -8.03 -3.22 -2.43
CA CYS A 17 -7.71 -3.64 -1.09
C CYS A 17 -7.06 -2.47 -0.32
N ARG A 18 -7.31 -2.39 0.99
CA ARG A 18 -6.75 -1.35 1.86
C ARG A 18 -5.97 -2.03 2.98
N HIS A 19 -4.75 -1.54 3.23
CA HIS A 19 -3.88 -2.05 4.27
C HIS A 19 -3.32 -0.89 5.10
N ILE A 20 -3.40 -1.01 6.43
CA ILE A 20 -2.84 -0.02 7.36
C ILE A 20 -1.60 -0.64 8.02
N GLY A 21 -0.48 0.07 7.97
CA GLY A 21 0.75 -0.36 8.62
C GLY A 21 1.58 0.81 9.14
N PHE A 22 2.45 0.51 10.10
CA PHE A 22 3.40 1.47 10.64
C PHE A 22 4.72 1.34 9.90
N TYR A 23 5.00 2.32 9.05
CA TYR A 23 6.21 2.37 8.24
C TYR A 23 6.96 3.67 8.54
N ALA A 24 8.30 3.62 8.49
CA ALA A 24 9.14 4.79 8.64
C ALA A 24 8.78 5.81 7.56
N HIS A 25 8.71 5.36 6.31
CA HIS A 25 8.25 6.13 5.15
C HIS A 25 7.04 5.46 4.47
N VAL A 26 6.19 6.28 3.85
CA VAL A 26 5.05 5.77 3.06
C VAL A 26 5.51 4.83 1.94
N MET A 27 6.68 5.14 1.36
CA MET A 27 7.26 4.35 0.28
C MET A 27 7.58 2.91 0.70
N ASP A 28 7.98 2.67 1.95
CA ASP A 28 8.28 1.32 2.45
C ASP A 28 7.02 0.43 2.39
N GLY A 29 5.86 1.01 2.76
CA GLY A 29 4.58 0.32 2.66
C GLY A 29 4.18 0.02 1.21
N VAL A 30 4.47 0.95 0.29
CA VAL A 30 4.20 0.75 -1.14
C VAL A 30 5.11 -0.34 -1.73
N LEU A 31 6.42 -0.31 -1.44
CA LEU A 31 7.37 -1.32 -1.91
C LEU A 31 7.03 -2.72 -1.38
N ARG A 32 6.65 -2.81 -0.10
CA ARG A 32 6.18 -4.07 0.49
C ARG A 32 4.91 -4.58 -0.21
N ALA A 33 3.97 -3.70 -0.49
CA ALA A 33 2.75 -4.08 -1.20
C ALA A 33 3.03 -4.49 -2.67
N LEU A 34 3.99 -3.85 -3.35
CA LEU A 34 4.42 -4.27 -4.69
C LEU A 34 4.99 -5.69 -4.68
N ALA A 35 5.81 -6.03 -3.67
CA ALA A 35 6.38 -7.36 -3.53
C ALA A 35 5.32 -8.45 -3.24
N LEU A 36 4.28 -8.11 -2.48
CA LEU A 36 3.21 -9.05 -2.10
C LEU A 36 2.11 -9.19 -3.17
N PHE A 37 1.89 -8.14 -3.96
CA PHE A 37 0.84 -8.09 -4.98
C PHE A 37 1.46 -7.75 -6.34
N PRO A 38 2.28 -8.63 -6.94
CA PRO A 38 2.94 -8.38 -8.22
C PRO A 38 1.95 -8.16 -9.37
N GLN A 39 0.74 -8.71 -9.24
CA GLN A 39 -0.35 -8.52 -10.19
C GLN A 39 -1.05 -7.16 -10.05
N ALA A 40 -0.76 -6.36 -9.02
CA ALA A 40 -1.46 -5.09 -8.80
C ALA A 40 -1.33 -4.15 -10.00
N ARG A 41 -2.45 -3.61 -10.46
CA ARG A 41 -2.48 -2.60 -11.52
C ARG A 41 -1.96 -1.25 -11.03
N ARG A 42 -2.24 -0.92 -9.77
CA ARG A 42 -1.80 0.33 -9.13
C ARG A 42 -1.67 0.12 -7.63
N ILE A 43 -0.63 0.69 -7.04
CA ILE A 43 -0.47 0.79 -5.59
C ILE A 43 -0.23 2.25 -5.23
N SER A 44 -0.92 2.75 -4.22
CA SER A 44 -0.69 4.09 -3.66
C SER A 44 -0.59 4.03 -2.14
N GLY A 45 0.20 4.94 -1.57
CA GLY A 45 0.36 5.08 -0.14
C GLY A 45 0.11 6.52 0.29
N ARG A 46 -0.46 6.71 1.48
CA ARG A 46 -0.57 8.00 2.16
C ARG A 46 -0.44 7.85 3.67
N ARG A 47 -0.07 8.91 4.37
CA ARG A 47 -0.23 8.97 5.83
C ARG A 47 -1.73 8.91 6.16
N ALA A 48 -2.07 8.14 7.18
CA ALA A 48 -3.43 8.05 7.72
C ALA A 48 -3.65 9.11 8.80
#